data_AF-A0A381FIW0-F1
#
_entry.id   AF-A0A381FIW0-F1
#
_cell.length_a   1.000
_cell.length_b   1.000
_cell.length_c   1.000
_cell.angle_alpha   90.00
_cell.angle_beta   90.00
_cell.angle_gamma   90.00
#
_symmetry.space_group_name_H-M   'P 1'
#
loop_
_entity.id
_entity.type
_entity.pdbx_description
1 polymer ?
#
loop_
_entity_poly.entity_id
_entity_poly.type
_entity_poly.pdbx_seq_one_letter_code
_entity_poly.pdbx_strand_id
1 'polypeptide(L)'
;MQNFKYQIFTSVIEKQIKNGILVSGERLPSIREIKEKYQLSITSVQSGYDYLVTKGCVENRPRSGFFVTIKTNENIPENSPTFSPVVSNVDFDKKVKLTSKSNKSSEQISFNTAAPTDLLVPQKLILRKMQEVIRKKGASILRYYPANGSEILRNQIAARATKSGCKINSEQLIITDGALQALYIGLASITESGDVIAVESPCIFSVLEVISNLKLKIIEIPVQYKTGFDIDYLKDAVSKNNIRAVVLTPNFHNPTGILMSDEAKEELVSIAQNNEIPIIENDIYGDLYFDGEKGLRRFVILIRKVG
;
A
#
# COMPACT_ATOMS: atom_id res chain seq x y z
N MET A 1 6.07 14.71 15.03
CA MET A 1 6.10 13.50 15.88
C MET A 1 6.95 13.77 17.09
N GLN A 2 6.58 13.24 18.26
CA GLN A 2 7.38 13.35 19.48
C GLN A 2 8.59 12.43 19.30
N ASN A 3 9.81 12.98 19.19
CA ASN A 3 11.02 12.15 19.11
C ASN A 3 11.14 11.35 20.41
N PHE A 4 11.07 10.02 20.30
CA PHE A 4 11.21 9.18 21.48
C PHE A 4 12.66 9.20 21.94
N LYS A 5 12.90 9.37 23.24
CA LYS A 5 14.26 9.52 23.80
C LYS A 5 15.19 8.35 23.46
N TYR A 6 14.65 7.15 23.27
CA TYR A 6 15.45 5.97 22.90
C TYR A 6 16.04 6.06 21.49
N GLN A 7 15.45 6.86 20.57
CA GLN A 7 15.91 6.99 19.19
C GLN A 7 17.33 7.57 19.09
N ILE A 8 17.81 8.27 20.12
CA ILE A 8 19.13 8.91 20.14
C ILE A 8 20.25 7.88 19.97
N PHE A 9 20.15 6.72 20.62
CA PHE A 9 21.18 5.68 20.53
C PHE A 9 20.83 4.59 19.50
N THR A 10 19.53 4.27 19.33
CA THR A 10 19.13 3.21 18.39
C THR A 10 19.47 3.60 16.96
N SER A 11 19.27 4.85 16.55
CA SER A 11 19.63 5.32 15.19
C SER A 11 21.14 5.23 14.91
N VAL A 12 21.98 5.38 15.94
CA VAL A 12 23.44 5.22 15.82
C VAL A 12 23.81 3.76 15.58
N ILE A 13 23.25 2.86 16.39
CA ILE A 13 23.46 1.41 16.25
C ILE A 13 22.94 0.93 14.88
N GLU A 14 21.73 1.35 14.47
CA GLU A 14 21.17 1.03 13.15
C GLU A 14 22.08 1.48 12.01
N LYS A 15 22.63 2.70 12.08
CA LYS A 15 23.57 3.21 11.07
C LYS A 15 24.87 2.43 11.03
N GLN A 16 25.40 2.04 12.18
CA GLN A 16 26.62 1.22 12.26
C GLN A 16 26.41 -0.18 11.70
N ILE A 17 25.26 -0.81 11.97
CA ILE A 17 24.88 -2.11 11.37
C ILE A 17 24.73 -1.96 9.85
N LYS A 18 23.98 -0.93 9.38
CA LYS A 18 23.76 -0.68 7.96
C LYS A 18 25.05 -0.43 7.17
N ASN A 19 26.02 0.25 7.80
CA ASN A 19 27.32 0.53 7.19
C ASN A 19 28.33 -0.63 7.35
N GLY A 20 27.93 -1.77 7.94
CA GLY A 20 28.81 -2.91 8.16
C GLY A 20 29.90 -2.70 9.22
N ILE A 21 29.79 -1.66 10.05
CA ILE A 21 30.72 -1.41 11.16
C ILE A 21 30.47 -2.42 12.28
N LEU A 22 29.20 -2.68 12.57
CA LEU A 22 28.77 -3.71 13.50
C LEU A 22 28.37 -4.96 12.71
N VAL A 23 28.99 -6.10 13.01
CA VAL A 23 28.80 -7.35 12.26
C VAL A 23 27.88 -8.34 12.99
N SER A 24 27.30 -9.28 12.25
CA SER A 24 26.41 -10.31 12.82
C SER A 24 27.11 -11.11 13.92
N GLY A 25 26.43 -11.31 15.05
CA GLY A 25 26.96 -11.99 16.23
C GLY A 25 27.81 -11.12 17.16
N GLU A 26 28.09 -9.86 16.80
CA GLU A 26 28.82 -8.93 17.66
C GLU A 26 27.99 -8.52 18.88
N ARG A 27 28.64 -8.42 20.04
CA ARG A 27 27.98 -8.04 21.30
C ARG A 27 27.82 -6.53 21.37
N LEU A 28 26.60 -6.07 21.62
CA LEU A 28 26.30 -4.67 21.84
C LEU A 28 26.56 -4.26 23.30
N PRO A 29 26.73 -2.94 23.55
CA PRO A 29 26.86 -2.41 24.90
C PRO A 29 25.74 -2.87 25.85
N SER A 30 26.02 -2.90 27.14
CA SER A 30 25.00 -3.23 28.14
C SER A 30 24.01 -2.08 28.34
N ILE A 31 22.84 -2.37 28.93
CA ILE A 31 21.85 -1.35 29.32
C ILE A 31 22.49 -0.26 30.19
N ARG A 32 23.42 -0.64 31.09
CA ARG A 32 24.10 0.30 31.98
C ARG A 32 25.06 1.21 31.23
N GLU A 33 25.80 0.67 30.27
CA GLU A 33 26.73 1.45 29.43
C GLU A 33 25.98 2.47 28.56
N ILE A 34 24.88 2.06 27.91
CA ILE A 34 24.06 3.00 27.12
C ILE A 34 23.43 4.06 28.03
N LYS A 35 22.94 3.67 29.22
CA LYS A 35 22.37 4.60 30.20
C LYS A 35 23.39 5.68 30.58
N GLU A 36 24.62 5.30 30.90
CA GLU A 36 25.70 6.23 31.27
C GLU A 36 26.13 7.10 30.09
N LYS A 37 26.36 6.49 28.92
CA LYS A 37 26.83 7.19 27.73
C LYS A 37 25.83 8.22 27.19
N TYR A 38 24.55 7.90 27.18
CA TYR A 38 23.49 8.76 26.61
C TYR A 38 22.65 9.48 27.69
N GLN A 39 22.98 9.30 28.97
CA GLN A 39 22.28 9.89 30.13
C GLN A 39 20.75 9.66 30.11
N LEU A 40 20.34 8.43 29.75
CA LEU A 40 18.93 8.03 29.64
C LEU A 40 18.46 7.26 30.89
N SER A 41 17.13 7.12 31.06
CA SER A 41 16.60 6.20 32.08
C SER A 41 16.79 4.75 31.64
N ILE A 42 16.91 3.82 32.59
CA ILE A 42 17.00 2.38 32.31
C ILE A 42 15.81 1.92 31.45
N THR A 43 14.60 2.40 31.76
CA THR A 43 13.38 2.12 31.00
C THR A 43 13.48 2.59 29.55
N SER A 44 14.04 3.78 29.29
CA SER A 44 14.23 4.29 27.93
C SER A 44 15.22 3.44 27.14
N VAL A 45 16.30 2.99 27.79
CA VAL A 45 17.30 2.13 27.16
C VAL A 45 16.73 0.75 26.87
N GLN A 46 15.96 0.17 27.79
CA GLN A 46 15.24 -1.09 27.58
C GLN A 46 14.29 -0.98 26.39
N SER A 47 13.43 0.04 26.35
CA SER A 47 12.55 0.28 25.20
C SER A 47 13.32 0.43 23.88
N GLY A 48 14.51 1.05 23.90
CA GLY A 48 15.35 1.15 22.71
C GLY A 48 15.91 -0.19 22.25
N TYR A 49 16.36 -1.05 23.16
CA TYR A 49 16.78 -2.40 22.80
C TYR A 49 15.61 -3.27 22.35
N ASP A 50 14.47 -3.20 23.03
CA ASP A 50 13.24 -3.91 22.62
C ASP A 50 12.80 -3.45 21.22
N TYR A 51 12.95 -2.16 20.90
CA TYR A 51 12.73 -1.61 19.56
C TYR A 51 13.71 -2.20 18.52
N LEU A 52 15.00 -2.26 18.83
CA LEU A 52 16.00 -2.87 17.94
C LEU A 52 15.79 -4.38 17.75
N VAL A 53 15.31 -5.08 18.78
CA VAL A 53 14.89 -6.49 18.73
C VAL A 53 13.65 -6.66 17.85
N THR A 54 12.66 -5.78 18.02
CA THR A 54 11.43 -5.78 17.21
C THR A 54 11.75 -5.54 15.73
N LYS A 55 12.72 -4.67 15.43
CA LYS A 55 13.23 -4.45 14.06
C LYS A 55 14.07 -5.60 13.51
N GLY A 56 14.44 -6.57 14.34
CA GLY A 56 15.29 -7.69 13.94
C GLY A 56 16.74 -7.29 13.61
N CYS A 57 17.22 -6.14 14.10
CA CYS A 57 18.63 -5.74 14.00
C CYS A 57 19.48 -6.34 15.13
N VAL A 58 18.81 -6.71 16.23
CA VAL A 58 19.44 -7.18 17.46
C VAL A 58 18.67 -8.38 17.99
N GLU A 59 19.35 -9.33 18.62
CA GLU A 59 18.74 -10.40 19.39
C GLU A 59 19.13 -10.30 20.87
N ASN A 60 18.22 -10.69 21.74
CA ASN A 60 18.48 -10.81 23.17
C ASN A 60 18.88 -12.26 23.48
N ARG A 61 20.11 -12.49 23.92
CA ARG A 61 20.56 -13.79 24.43
C ARG A 61 20.45 -13.78 25.95
N PRO A 62 19.54 -14.59 26.55
CA PRO A 62 19.33 -14.62 27.99
C PRO A 62 20.65 -14.76 28.76
N ARG A 63 20.85 -13.90 29.76
CA ARG A 63 22.07 -13.81 30.60
C ARG A 63 23.36 -13.39 29.89
N SER A 64 23.35 -13.22 28.57
CA SER A 64 24.52 -12.87 27.76
C SER A 64 24.46 -11.46 27.18
N GLY A 65 23.28 -10.86 27.07
CA GLY A 65 23.08 -9.49 26.61
C GLY A 65 22.53 -9.41 25.19
N PHE A 66 22.75 -8.26 24.53
CA PHE A 66 22.24 -7.97 23.20
C PHE A 66 23.32 -8.20 22.15
N PHE A 67 22.95 -8.82 21.03
CA PHE A 67 23.87 -9.15 19.94
C PHE A 67 23.29 -8.70 18.61
N VAL A 68 24.13 -8.24 17.70
CA VAL A 68 23.71 -7.84 16.36
C VAL A 68 23.23 -9.08 15.60
N THR A 69 22.05 -9.00 15.00
CA THR A 69 21.54 -10.03 14.08
C THR A 69 21.31 -9.37 12.73
N ILE A 70 22.09 -9.78 11.74
CA ILE A 70 21.90 -9.33 10.36
C ILE A 70 21.26 -10.50 9.62
N LYS A 71 19.96 -10.42 9.35
CA LYS A 71 19.35 -11.24 8.31
C LYS A 71 19.79 -10.65 6.98
N THR A 72 20.91 -11.10 6.43
CA THR A 72 21.25 -10.79 5.05
C THR A 72 20.20 -11.44 4.15
N ASN A 73 19.42 -10.63 3.44
CA ASN A 73 18.52 -11.08 2.37
C ASN A 73 19.28 -11.59 1.13
N GLU A 74 20.55 -11.97 1.28
CA GLU A 74 21.51 -12.22 0.20
C GLU A 74 21.22 -13.51 -0.58
N ASN A 75 20.35 -14.39 -0.08
CA ASN A 75 20.01 -15.65 -0.72
C ASN A 75 18.60 -15.71 -1.34
N ILE A 76 17.91 -14.57 -1.52
CA ILE A 76 16.70 -14.56 -2.36
C ILE A 76 17.18 -14.51 -3.81
N PRO A 77 17.01 -15.58 -4.61
CA PRO A 77 17.45 -15.57 -6.00
C PRO A 77 16.82 -14.40 -6.74
N GLU A 78 17.64 -13.60 -7.43
CA GLU A 78 17.22 -12.50 -8.31
C GLU A 78 16.54 -13.00 -9.60
N ASN A 79 16.28 -14.31 -9.71
CA ASN A 79 15.62 -14.90 -10.85
C ASN A 79 14.15 -14.47 -10.89
N SER A 80 13.94 -13.29 -11.46
CA SER A 80 12.66 -12.89 -12.01
C SER A 80 12.37 -13.80 -13.19
N PRO A 81 11.20 -14.44 -13.25
CA PRO A 81 10.84 -15.25 -14.38
C PRO A 81 10.85 -14.41 -15.67
N THR A 82 11.75 -14.74 -16.60
CA THR A 82 11.88 -14.13 -17.93
C THR A 82 10.85 -14.72 -18.90
N PHE A 83 9.57 -14.59 -18.56
CA PHE A 83 8.49 -14.97 -19.48
C PHE A 83 8.09 -13.77 -20.32
N SER A 84 7.86 -13.94 -21.62
CA SER A 84 7.26 -12.87 -22.43
C SER A 84 5.87 -12.49 -21.91
N PRO A 85 5.42 -11.23 -22.09
CA PRO A 85 4.05 -10.83 -21.78
C PRO A 85 3.03 -11.75 -22.46
N VAL A 86 2.23 -12.46 -21.67
CA VAL A 86 1.18 -13.36 -22.18
C VAL A 86 -0.19 -12.80 -21.82
N VAL A 87 -1.03 -12.64 -22.83
CA VAL A 87 -2.45 -12.36 -22.64
C VAL A 87 -3.14 -13.63 -22.13
N SER A 88 -3.80 -13.54 -20.98
CA SER A 88 -4.50 -14.67 -20.38
C SER A 88 -5.87 -14.29 -19.83
N ASN A 89 -6.73 -15.30 -19.65
CA ASN A 89 -8.00 -15.14 -18.95
C ASN A 89 -7.78 -15.29 -17.44
N VAL A 90 -8.56 -14.53 -16.65
CA VAL A 90 -8.53 -14.67 -15.19
C VAL A 90 -9.29 -15.92 -14.75
N ASP A 91 -8.62 -16.82 -14.04
CA ASP A 91 -9.25 -17.95 -13.35
C ASP A 91 -9.48 -17.60 -11.86
N PHE A 92 -10.47 -16.74 -11.61
CA PHE A 92 -10.74 -16.21 -10.27
C PHE A 92 -11.26 -17.28 -9.31
N ASP A 93 -12.25 -18.07 -9.75
CA ASP A 93 -12.92 -19.08 -8.93
C ASP A 93 -11.96 -20.14 -8.38
N LYS A 94 -10.96 -20.57 -9.17
CA LYS A 94 -9.96 -21.51 -8.66
C LYS A 94 -8.97 -20.84 -7.71
N LYS A 95 -8.54 -19.61 -8.01
CA LYS A 95 -7.54 -18.88 -7.21
C LYS A 95 -8.09 -18.48 -5.83
N VAL A 96 -9.33 -18.01 -5.74
CA VAL A 96 -9.93 -17.60 -4.44
C VAL A 96 -10.18 -18.78 -3.52
N LYS A 97 -10.57 -19.95 -4.03
CA LYS A 97 -10.77 -21.15 -3.20
C LYS A 97 -9.49 -21.62 -2.50
N LEU A 98 -8.31 -21.27 -3.03
CA LEU A 98 -7.01 -21.58 -2.43
C LEU A 98 -6.67 -20.66 -1.26
N THR A 99 -7.15 -19.41 -1.27
CA THR A 99 -6.78 -18.38 -0.29
C THR A 99 -7.87 -18.03 0.72
N SER A 100 -9.13 -18.39 0.44
CA SER A 100 -10.32 -17.98 1.23
C SER A 100 -10.90 -19.08 2.13
N LYS A 101 -10.18 -20.18 2.39
CA LYS A 101 -10.60 -21.14 3.43
C LYS A 101 -10.58 -20.47 4.81
N SER A 102 -11.71 -19.90 5.21
CA SER A 102 -11.86 -19.30 6.54
C SER A 102 -11.93 -20.41 7.59
N ASN A 103 -10.91 -20.50 8.45
CA ASN A 103 -11.10 -21.17 9.74
C ASN A 103 -11.98 -20.26 10.59
N LYS A 104 -13.24 -20.67 10.81
CA LYS A 104 -14.22 -19.98 11.66
C LYS A 104 -13.92 -20.18 13.15
N SER A 105 -12.70 -19.96 13.60
CA SER A 105 -12.42 -19.90 15.04
C SER A 105 -12.38 -18.43 15.46
N SER A 106 -13.44 -17.99 16.14
CA SER A 106 -13.62 -16.63 16.67
C SER A 106 -12.63 -16.24 17.78
N GLU A 107 -11.68 -17.11 18.12
CA GLU A 107 -10.72 -16.93 19.22
C GLU A 107 -9.27 -16.69 18.74
N GLN A 108 -9.01 -16.68 17.43
CA GLN A 108 -7.65 -16.49 16.90
C GLN A 108 -7.42 -15.06 16.40
N ILE A 109 -6.30 -14.46 16.82
CA ILE A 109 -5.80 -13.20 16.25
C ILE A 109 -5.42 -13.46 14.80
N SER A 110 -6.06 -12.76 13.87
CA SER A 110 -5.80 -12.92 12.45
C SER A 110 -4.73 -11.95 11.96
N PHE A 111 -3.69 -12.47 11.31
CA PHE A 111 -2.64 -11.69 10.64
C PHE A 111 -2.79 -11.66 9.11
N ASN A 112 -3.89 -12.20 8.58
CA ASN A 112 -4.10 -12.34 7.13
C ASN A 112 -4.77 -11.14 6.47
N THR A 113 -5.25 -10.16 7.23
CA THR A 113 -6.06 -9.04 6.74
C THR A 113 -5.46 -7.72 7.19
N ALA A 114 -5.19 -6.83 6.24
CA ALA A 114 -4.79 -5.45 6.51
C ALA A 114 -6.03 -4.60 6.80
N ALA A 115 -6.64 -4.80 7.97
CA ALA A 115 -7.80 -4.04 8.43
C ALA A 115 -7.54 -3.43 9.83
N PRO A 116 -8.09 -2.24 10.12
CA PRO A 116 -7.99 -1.68 11.47
C PRO A 116 -8.71 -2.58 12.48
N THR A 117 -8.18 -2.68 13.68
CA THR A 117 -8.84 -3.39 14.77
C THR A 117 -10.01 -2.57 15.32
N ASP A 118 -11.00 -3.24 15.91
CA ASP A 118 -12.17 -2.58 16.51
C ASP A 118 -11.79 -1.54 17.58
N LEU A 119 -10.62 -1.69 18.21
CA LEU A 119 -10.09 -0.77 19.21
C LEU A 119 -9.70 0.61 18.63
N LEU A 120 -9.38 0.68 17.33
CA LEU A 120 -9.01 1.92 16.66
C LEU A 120 -10.21 2.68 16.09
N VAL A 121 -11.38 2.01 15.99
CA VAL A 121 -12.59 2.63 15.45
C VAL A 121 -13.20 3.56 16.49
N PRO A 122 -13.35 4.88 16.22
CA PRO A 122 -13.90 5.83 17.19
C PRO A 122 -15.43 5.74 17.26
N GLN A 123 -15.95 4.60 17.72
CA GLN A 123 -17.37 4.23 17.67
C GLN A 123 -18.29 5.31 18.25
N LYS A 124 -17.95 5.85 19.44
CA LYS A 124 -18.75 6.91 20.10
C LYS A 124 -18.83 8.20 19.27
N LEU A 125 -17.75 8.56 18.59
CA LEU A 125 -17.70 9.75 17.74
C LEU A 125 -18.58 9.55 16.50
N ILE A 126 -18.45 8.40 15.84
CA ILE A 126 -19.25 8.04 14.66
C ILE A 126 -20.74 8.09 15.00
N LEU A 127 -21.15 7.42 16.09
CA LEU A 127 -22.54 7.41 16.56
C LEU A 127 -23.08 8.82 16.84
N ARG A 128 -22.33 9.65 17.57
CA ARG A 128 -22.72 11.04 17.85
C ARG A 128 -22.92 11.83 16.55
N LYS A 129 -22.02 11.68 15.57
CA LYS A 129 -22.11 12.39 14.30
C LYS A 129 -23.28 11.91 13.43
N MET A 130 -23.53 10.60 13.39
CA MET A 130 -24.72 10.05 12.72
C MET A 130 -26.01 10.63 13.32
N GLN A 131 -26.13 10.63 14.65
CA GLN A 131 -27.30 11.20 15.34
C GLN A 131 -27.48 12.70 15.07
N GLU A 132 -26.38 13.47 15.03
CA GLU A 132 -26.39 14.90 14.69
C GLU A 132 -26.92 15.13 13.27
N VAL A 133 -26.43 14.36 12.28
CA VAL A 133 -26.86 14.46 10.89
C VAL A 133 -28.33 14.07 10.74
N ILE A 134 -28.76 12.97 11.38
CA ILE A 134 -30.17 12.51 11.35
C ILE A 134 -31.09 13.58 11.94
N ARG A 135 -30.76 14.16 13.10
CA ARG A 135 -31.57 15.21 13.73
C ARG A 135 -31.64 16.47 12.86
N LYS A 136 -30.52 16.86 12.24
CA LYS A 136 -30.44 18.07 11.40
C LYS A 136 -31.15 17.93 10.06
N LYS A 137 -31.07 16.76 9.43
CA LYS A 137 -31.60 16.51 8.07
C LYS A 137 -33.00 15.90 8.08
N GLY A 138 -33.39 15.22 9.15
CA GLY A 138 -34.68 14.55 9.27
C GLY A 138 -34.94 13.60 8.08
N ALA A 139 -36.16 13.61 7.56
CA ALA A 139 -36.56 12.78 6.42
C ALA A 139 -35.80 13.08 5.11
N SER A 140 -35.09 14.22 4.99
CA SER A 140 -34.35 14.53 3.76
C SER A 140 -33.20 13.56 3.51
N ILE A 141 -32.71 12.85 4.53
CA ILE A 141 -31.64 11.86 4.42
C ILE A 141 -32.07 10.60 3.64
N LEU A 142 -33.38 10.37 3.53
CA LEU A 142 -33.98 9.22 2.84
C LEU A 142 -34.24 9.46 1.35
N ARG A 143 -33.94 10.67 0.86
CA ARG A 143 -34.10 11.02 -0.56
C ARG A 143 -32.94 10.45 -1.37
N TYR A 144 -33.15 10.30 -2.67
CA TYR A 144 -32.06 9.99 -3.60
C TYR A 144 -30.97 11.06 -3.54
N TYR A 145 -29.73 10.61 -3.57
CA TYR A 145 -28.54 11.46 -3.64
C TYR A 145 -28.15 11.71 -5.11
N PRO A 146 -27.35 12.76 -5.39
CA PRO A 146 -26.72 12.93 -6.69
C PRO A 146 -25.94 11.66 -7.09
N ALA A 147 -25.91 11.33 -8.38
CA ALA A 147 -25.25 10.12 -8.87
C ALA A 147 -23.74 10.07 -8.57
N ASN A 148 -23.09 11.23 -8.42
CA ASN A 148 -21.68 11.33 -8.03
C ASN A 148 -21.48 11.51 -6.51
N GLY A 149 -22.55 11.47 -5.72
CA GLY A 149 -22.53 11.56 -4.26
C GLY A 149 -22.65 12.98 -3.70
N SER A 150 -22.53 13.09 -2.38
CA SER A 150 -22.71 14.35 -1.66
C SER A 150 -21.64 15.39 -2.03
N GLU A 151 -22.07 16.55 -2.52
CA GLU A 151 -21.19 17.69 -2.83
C GLU A 151 -20.33 18.11 -1.63
N ILE A 152 -20.92 18.16 -0.43
CA ILE A 152 -20.20 18.51 0.81
C ILE A 152 -19.05 17.52 1.04
N LEU A 153 -19.30 16.22 0.85
CA LEU A 153 -18.27 15.19 1.00
C LEU A 153 -17.19 15.32 -0.08
N ARG A 154 -17.59 15.50 -1.36
CA ARG A 154 -16.65 15.71 -2.47
C ARG A 154 -15.71 16.89 -2.21
N ASN A 155 -16.25 18.02 -1.74
CA ASN A 155 -15.46 19.21 -1.41
C ASN A 155 -14.49 18.96 -0.24
N GLN A 156 -14.91 18.21 0.79
CA GLN A 156 -14.02 17.85 1.91
C GLN A 156 -12.90 16.90 1.49
N ILE A 157 -13.19 15.94 0.60
CA ILE A 157 -12.19 15.03 0.03
C ILE A 157 -11.17 15.81 -0.80
N ALA A 158 -11.61 16.70 -1.69
CA ALA A 158 -10.74 17.55 -2.49
C ALA A 158 -9.83 18.45 -1.63
N ALA A 159 -10.40 19.06 -0.58
CA ALA A 159 -9.64 19.86 0.38
C ALA A 159 -8.59 19.02 1.14
N ARG A 160 -8.94 17.79 1.55
CA ARG A 160 -8.00 16.86 2.21
C ARG A 160 -6.88 16.41 1.26
N ALA A 161 -7.21 16.10 0.01
CA ALA A 161 -6.25 15.74 -1.02
C ALA A 161 -5.24 16.88 -1.25
N THR A 162 -5.72 18.13 -1.27
CA THR A 162 -4.87 19.32 -1.46
C THR A 162 -3.84 19.47 -0.34
N LYS A 163 -4.23 19.19 0.91
CA LYS A 163 -3.28 19.14 2.05
C LYS A 163 -2.21 18.06 1.92
N SER A 164 -2.46 17.06 1.06
CA SER A 164 -1.52 15.98 0.75
C SER A 164 -0.78 16.21 -0.58
N GLY A 165 -0.79 17.42 -1.13
CA GLY A 165 -0.12 17.77 -2.38
C GLY A 165 -0.87 17.37 -3.66
N CYS A 166 -2.05 16.77 -3.54
CA CYS A 166 -2.84 16.29 -4.67
C CYS A 166 -4.01 17.24 -4.96
N LYS A 167 -4.02 17.88 -6.14
CA LYS A 167 -5.11 18.75 -6.58
C LYS A 167 -6.17 17.92 -7.31
N ILE A 168 -7.36 17.81 -6.72
CA ILE A 168 -8.49 17.10 -7.30
C ILE A 168 -9.66 18.08 -7.46
N ASN A 169 -10.26 18.11 -8.65
CA ASN A 169 -11.51 18.83 -8.85
C ASN A 169 -12.66 18.02 -8.24
N SER A 170 -13.40 18.62 -7.29
CA SER A 170 -14.52 17.94 -6.63
C SER A 170 -15.62 17.52 -7.60
N GLU A 171 -15.80 18.19 -8.74
CA GLU A 171 -16.78 17.82 -9.77
C GLU A 171 -16.41 16.54 -10.53
N GLN A 172 -15.16 16.11 -10.46
CA GLN A 172 -14.69 14.85 -11.04
C GLN A 172 -14.73 13.68 -10.06
N LEU A 173 -15.13 13.92 -8.80
CA LEU A 173 -15.23 12.87 -7.79
C LEU A 173 -16.57 12.15 -7.89
N ILE A 174 -16.51 10.82 -7.82
CA ILE A 174 -17.67 9.95 -7.62
C ILE A 174 -17.50 9.24 -6.29
N ILE A 175 -18.47 9.41 -5.39
CA ILE A 175 -18.53 8.65 -4.14
C ILE A 175 -19.13 7.29 -4.41
N THR A 176 -18.47 6.24 -3.91
CA THR A 176 -18.88 4.84 -4.03
C THR A 176 -18.96 4.20 -2.65
N ASP A 177 -19.63 3.05 -2.56
CA ASP A 177 -19.77 2.22 -1.36
C ASP A 177 -18.53 1.34 -1.10
N GLY A 178 -17.43 1.56 -1.82
CA GLY A 178 -16.15 0.91 -1.57
C GLY A 178 -15.22 0.89 -2.78
N ALA A 179 -13.95 0.57 -2.54
CA ALA A 179 -12.91 0.54 -3.56
C ALA A 179 -13.22 -0.45 -4.71
N LEU A 180 -13.89 -1.56 -4.41
CA LEU A 180 -14.25 -2.56 -5.43
C LEU A 180 -15.27 -2.01 -6.43
N GLN A 181 -16.30 -1.29 -5.93
CA GLN A 181 -17.28 -0.61 -6.78
C GLN A 181 -16.61 0.50 -7.60
N ALA A 182 -15.71 1.27 -7.01
CA ALA A 182 -14.94 2.29 -7.73
C ALA A 182 -14.10 1.69 -8.86
N LEU A 183 -13.40 0.58 -8.60
CA LEU A 183 -12.61 -0.13 -9.62
C LEU A 183 -13.49 -0.67 -10.74
N TYR A 184 -14.63 -1.28 -10.40
CA TYR A 184 -15.60 -1.77 -11.38
C TYR A 184 -16.11 -0.64 -12.28
N ILE A 185 -16.58 0.46 -11.70
CA ILE A 185 -17.08 1.63 -12.47
C ILE A 185 -15.95 2.21 -13.34
N GLY A 186 -14.74 2.33 -12.79
CA GLY A 186 -13.58 2.84 -13.50
C GLY A 186 -13.27 2.01 -14.74
N LEU A 187 -13.08 0.70 -14.59
CA LEU A 187 -12.80 -0.20 -15.71
C LEU A 187 -13.98 -0.28 -16.70
N ALA A 188 -15.21 -0.43 -16.22
CA ALA A 188 -16.40 -0.51 -17.07
C ALA A 188 -16.63 0.77 -17.91
N SER A 189 -16.11 1.92 -17.47
CA SER A 189 -16.24 3.18 -18.20
C SER A 189 -15.24 3.33 -19.37
N ILE A 190 -14.16 2.53 -19.38
CA ILE A 190 -13.07 2.66 -20.36
C ILE A 190 -12.80 1.38 -21.17
N THR A 191 -13.40 0.25 -20.79
CA THR A 191 -13.14 -1.07 -21.40
C THR A 191 -14.42 -1.74 -21.87
N GLU A 192 -14.25 -2.65 -22.83
CA GLU A 192 -15.28 -3.59 -23.30
C GLU A 192 -14.86 -5.03 -23.02
N SER A 193 -15.83 -5.96 -23.02
CA SER A 193 -15.56 -7.39 -22.83
C SER A 193 -14.53 -7.90 -23.84
N GLY A 194 -13.47 -8.54 -23.36
CA GLY A 194 -12.37 -9.07 -24.17
C GLY A 194 -11.18 -8.13 -24.33
N ASP A 195 -11.30 -6.86 -23.92
CA ASP A 195 -10.16 -5.93 -23.86
C ASP A 195 -9.06 -6.44 -22.94
N VAL A 196 -7.82 -6.08 -23.27
CA VAL A 196 -6.62 -6.46 -22.51
C VAL A 196 -6.23 -5.33 -21.58
N ILE A 197 -6.01 -5.61 -20.29
CA ILE A 197 -5.46 -4.66 -19.34
C ILE A 197 -4.15 -5.17 -18.73
N ALA A 198 -3.27 -4.26 -18.34
CA ALA A 198 -2.07 -4.59 -17.57
C ALA A 198 -2.38 -4.53 -16.08
N VAL A 199 -1.93 -5.53 -15.33
CA VAL A 199 -2.07 -5.60 -13.88
C VAL A 199 -0.78 -6.06 -13.22
N GLU A 200 -0.53 -5.59 -12.01
CA GLU A 200 0.58 -6.09 -11.19
C GLU A 200 0.45 -7.60 -10.91
N SER A 201 1.59 -8.29 -10.83
CA SER A 201 1.66 -9.68 -10.40
C SER A 201 2.81 -9.90 -9.42
N PRO A 202 2.52 -10.29 -8.16
CA PRO A 202 1.18 -10.52 -7.61
C PRO A 202 0.36 -9.21 -7.46
N CYS A 203 -0.96 -9.28 -7.44
CA CYS A 203 -1.86 -8.19 -7.04
C CYS A 203 -2.91 -8.65 -6.03
N ILE A 204 -3.67 -7.70 -5.47
CA ILE A 204 -4.82 -8.01 -4.62
C ILE A 204 -5.91 -8.74 -5.41
N PHE A 205 -6.41 -9.86 -4.88
CA PHE A 205 -7.37 -10.73 -5.56
C PHE A 205 -8.65 -10.01 -6.01
N SER A 206 -9.07 -8.95 -5.30
CA SER A 206 -10.27 -8.18 -5.63
C SER A 206 -10.18 -7.49 -7.00
N VAL A 207 -8.96 -7.18 -7.48
CA VAL A 207 -8.73 -6.70 -8.84
C VAL A 207 -9.09 -7.79 -9.85
N LEU A 208 -8.65 -9.03 -9.61
CA LEU A 208 -8.96 -10.18 -10.46
C LEU A 208 -10.46 -10.49 -10.51
N GLU A 209 -11.19 -10.25 -9.42
CA GLU A 209 -12.65 -10.39 -9.36
C GLU A 209 -13.35 -9.47 -10.37
N VAL A 210 -12.99 -8.18 -10.38
CA VAL A 210 -13.59 -7.19 -11.28
C VAL A 210 -13.29 -7.52 -12.73
N ILE A 211 -12.05 -7.89 -13.02
CA ILE A 211 -11.59 -8.24 -14.37
C ILE A 211 -12.36 -9.45 -14.90
N SER A 212 -12.54 -10.48 -14.06
CA SER A 212 -13.31 -11.67 -14.42
C SER A 212 -14.78 -11.31 -14.70
N ASN A 213 -15.40 -10.50 -13.84
CA ASN A 213 -16.79 -10.05 -14.01
C ASN A 213 -17.01 -9.20 -15.28
N LEU A 214 -16.03 -8.36 -15.63
CA LEU A 214 -16.05 -7.56 -16.86
C LEU A 214 -15.60 -8.35 -18.10
N LYS A 215 -15.23 -9.64 -17.95
CA LYS A 215 -14.73 -10.51 -19.01
C LYS A 215 -13.51 -9.92 -19.74
N LEU A 216 -12.66 -9.23 -18.99
CA LEU A 216 -11.41 -8.66 -19.49
C LEU A 216 -10.32 -9.72 -19.51
N LYS A 217 -9.34 -9.51 -20.38
CA LYS A 217 -8.09 -10.28 -20.44
C LYS A 217 -7.00 -9.50 -19.73
N ILE A 218 -5.99 -10.20 -19.22
CA ILE A 218 -4.88 -9.57 -18.50
C ILE A 218 -3.54 -9.89 -19.12
N ILE A 219 -2.63 -8.93 -18.99
CA ILE A 219 -1.19 -9.16 -18.99
C ILE A 219 -0.70 -8.87 -17.57
N GLU A 220 -0.06 -9.86 -16.97
CA GLU A 220 0.53 -9.77 -15.63
C GLU A 220 1.92 -9.13 -15.74
N ILE A 221 2.10 -7.95 -15.14
CA ILE A 221 3.37 -7.24 -15.06
C ILE A 221 4.06 -7.60 -13.73
N PRO A 222 5.25 -8.20 -13.75
CA PRO A 222 5.93 -8.62 -12.53
C PRO A 222 6.18 -7.47 -11.55
N VAL A 223 5.93 -7.73 -10.26
CA VAL A 223 6.40 -6.89 -9.15
C VAL A 223 7.49 -7.66 -8.42
N GLN A 224 8.73 -7.24 -8.65
CA GLN A 224 9.93 -7.88 -8.11
C GLN A 224 10.26 -7.32 -6.72
N TYR A 225 10.78 -8.16 -5.83
CA TYR A 225 11.05 -7.76 -4.44
C TYR A 225 12.00 -6.55 -4.30
N LYS A 226 13.05 -6.49 -5.14
CA LYS A 226 14.08 -5.44 -5.06
C LYS A 226 13.77 -4.21 -5.91
N THR A 227 13.32 -4.43 -7.14
CA THR A 227 13.14 -3.37 -8.15
C THR A 227 11.70 -2.87 -8.25
N GLY A 228 10.74 -3.58 -7.65
CA GLY A 228 9.33 -3.23 -7.69
C GLY A 228 8.67 -3.58 -9.01
N PHE A 229 7.73 -2.74 -9.44
CA PHE A 229 6.99 -2.91 -10.68
C PHE A 229 7.93 -2.85 -11.90
N ASP A 230 7.86 -3.85 -12.77
CA ASP A 230 8.74 -3.98 -13.92
C ASP A 230 8.30 -3.08 -15.09
N ILE A 231 8.87 -1.88 -15.13
CA ILE A 231 8.56 -0.87 -16.15
C ILE A 231 9.00 -1.31 -17.56
N ASP A 232 10.15 -1.98 -17.69
CA ASP A 232 10.62 -2.45 -18.99
C ASP A 232 9.73 -3.57 -19.53
N TYR A 233 9.24 -4.44 -18.64
CA TYR A 233 8.23 -5.43 -19.00
C TYR A 233 6.92 -4.77 -19.47
N LEU A 234 6.48 -3.70 -18.81
CA LEU A 234 5.32 -2.94 -19.25
C LEU A 234 5.55 -2.34 -20.64
N LYS A 235 6.72 -1.77 -20.93
CA LYS A 235 7.04 -1.24 -22.27
C LYS A 235 6.94 -2.33 -23.33
N ASP A 236 7.51 -3.51 -23.07
CA ASP A 236 7.44 -4.64 -23.98
C ASP A 236 5.99 -5.08 -24.21
N ALA A 237 5.19 -5.16 -23.14
CA ALA A 237 3.78 -5.50 -23.20
C ALA A 237 2.97 -4.49 -24.03
N VAL A 238 3.17 -3.19 -23.82
CA VAL A 238 2.52 -2.10 -24.58
C VAL A 238 2.92 -2.14 -26.05
N SER A 239 4.19 -2.43 -26.36
CA SER A 239 4.67 -2.49 -27.75
C SER A 239 4.06 -3.63 -28.57
N LYS A 240 3.67 -4.73 -27.90
CA LYS A 240 3.19 -5.97 -28.52
C LYS A 240 1.67 -6.15 -28.47
N ASN A 241 0.98 -5.38 -27.63
CA ASN A 241 -0.43 -5.61 -27.33
C ASN A 241 -1.20 -4.29 -27.25
N ASN A 242 -2.47 -4.31 -27.64
CA ASN A 242 -3.37 -3.18 -27.44
C ASN A 242 -3.87 -3.16 -25.98
N ILE A 243 -3.12 -2.52 -25.08
CA ILE A 243 -3.45 -2.43 -23.65
C ILE A 243 -4.43 -1.28 -23.43
N ARG A 244 -5.60 -1.60 -22.88
CA ARG A 244 -6.70 -0.65 -22.70
C ARG A 244 -6.64 0.14 -21.39
N ALA A 245 -5.98 -0.41 -20.37
CA ALA A 245 -5.75 0.25 -19.08
C ALA A 245 -4.61 -0.41 -18.32
N VAL A 246 -4.01 0.32 -17.38
CA VAL A 246 -3.09 -0.23 -16.36
C VAL A 246 -3.74 -0.08 -14.99
N VAL A 247 -3.80 -1.16 -14.20
CA VAL A 247 -4.30 -1.14 -12.81
C VAL A 247 -3.16 -1.50 -11.87
N LEU A 248 -2.85 -0.62 -10.90
CA LEU A 248 -1.72 -0.82 -9.99
C LEU A 248 -1.86 -0.11 -8.63
N THR A 249 -1.05 -0.52 -7.65
CA THR A 249 -0.98 -0.04 -6.27
C THR A 249 0.45 0.48 -6.00
N PRO A 250 0.78 1.72 -6.42
CA PRO A 250 2.16 2.22 -6.45
C PRO A 250 2.68 2.62 -5.06
N ASN A 251 1.78 2.96 -4.13
CA ASN A 251 2.12 3.36 -2.76
C ASN A 251 1.82 2.22 -1.80
N PHE A 252 2.87 1.54 -1.34
CA PHE A 252 2.80 0.40 -0.41
C PHE A 252 1.97 -0.75 -1.01
N HIS A 253 2.47 -1.28 -2.12
CA HIS A 253 1.87 -2.36 -2.91
C HIS A 253 1.38 -3.52 -2.04
N ASN A 254 0.23 -4.12 -2.38
CA ASN A 254 -0.28 -5.32 -1.69
C ASN A 254 -0.20 -6.52 -2.64
N PRO A 255 0.57 -7.57 -2.30
CA PRO A 255 0.99 -7.96 -0.94
C PRO A 255 2.42 -7.59 -0.51
N THR A 256 3.24 -7.00 -1.37
CA THR A 256 4.70 -6.94 -1.14
C THR A 256 5.16 -5.82 -0.19
N GLY A 257 4.32 -4.83 0.07
CA GLY A 257 4.64 -3.61 0.81
C GLY A 257 5.53 -2.60 0.07
N ILE A 258 5.89 -2.89 -1.19
CA ILE A 258 6.86 -2.09 -1.96
C ILE A 258 6.29 -0.71 -2.30
N LEU A 259 7.13 0.32 -2.17
CA LEU A 259 6.85 1.67 -2.66
C LEU A 259 7.53 1.84 -4.03
N MET A 260 6.77 2.21 -5.05
CA MET A 260 7.31 2.56 -6.35
C MET A 260 8.12 3.86 -6.26
N SER A 261 9.31 3.90 -6.86
CA SER A 261 10.15 5.11 -6.88
C SER A 261 9.50 6.21 -7.73
N ASP A 262 9.86 7.47 -7.47
CA ASP A 262 9.32 8.59 -8.23
C ASP A 262 9.75 8.53 -9.70
N GLU A 263 10.95 8.03 -10.00
CA GLU A 263 11.45 7.82 -11.36
C GLU A 263 10.60 6.79 -12.11
N ALA A 264 10.29 5.65 -11.46
CA ALA A 264 9.43 4.63 -12.06
C ALA A 264 7.99 5.14 -12.28
N LYS A 265 7.47 5.98 -11.39
CA LYS A 265 6.16 6.63 -11.57
C LYS A 265 6.16 7.61 -12.73
N GLU A 266 7.21 8.42 -12.89
CA GLU A 266 7.36 9.34 -14.02
C GLU A 266 7.45 8.59 -15.35
N GLU A 267 8.17 7.47 -15.37
CA GLU A 267 8.30 6.64 -16.55
C GLU A 267 6.99 5.94 -16.91
N LEU A 268 6.26 5.40 -15.93
CA LEU A 268 4.93 4.83 -16.12
C LEU A 268 3.96 5.85 -16.74
N VAL A 269 3.94 7.10 -16.21
CA VAL A 269 3.10 8.17 -16.74
C VAL A 269 3.50 8.51 -18.17
N SER A 270 4.80 8.55 -18.47
CA SER A 270 5.31 8.83 -19.82
C SER A 270 4.86 7.75 -20.81
N ILE A 271 4.96 6.46 -20.44
CA ILE A 271 4.47 5.34 -21.25
C ILE A 271 2.97 5.46 -21.49
N ALA A 272 2.20 5.69 -20.44
CA ALA A 272 0.75 5.80 -20.51
C ALA A 272 0.30 6.99 -21.38
N GLN A 273 0.94 8.16 -21.24
CA GLN A 273 0.64 9.34 -22.06
C GLN A 273 0.95 9.12 -23.54
N ASN A 274 2.12 8.55 -23.86
CA ASN A 274 2.54 8.31 -25.24
C ASN A 274 1.66 7.30 -25.98
N ASN A 275 0.96 6.43 -25.25
CA ASN A 275 0.12 5.38 -25.81
C ASN A 275 -1.38 5.59 -25.52
N GLU A 276 -1.75 6.74 -24.94
CA GLU A 276 -3.13 7.07 -24.53
C GLU A 276 -3.80 6.01 -23.63
N ILE A 277 -3.02 5.37 -22.76
CA ILE A 277 -3.48 4.31 -21.86
C ILE A 277 -3.87 4.92 -20.50
N PRO A 278 -5.13 4.81 -20.05
CA PRO A 278 -5.52 5.21 -18.71
C PRO A 278 -4.82 4.40 -17.62
N ILE A 279 -4.44 5.08 -16.53
CA ILE A 279 -3.91 4.46 -15.31
C ILE A 279 -4.99 4.52 -14.22
N ILE A 280 -5.28 3.37 -13.61
CA ILE A 280 -6.11 3.24 -12.41
C ILE A 280 -5.19 2.97 -11.23
N GLU A 281 -5.01 3.99 -10.38
CA GLU A 281 -4.29 3.87 -9.12
C GLU A 281 -5.19 3.38 -7.99
N ASN A 282 -4.77 2.30 -7.33
CA ASN A 282 -5.32 1.86 -6.06
C ASN A 282 -4.50 2.43 -4.89
N ASP A 283 -4.86 3.61 -4.38
CA ASP A 283 -4.13 4.29 -3.28
C ASP A 283 -4.73 3.99 -1.88
N ILE A 284 -4.96 2.72 -1.57
CA ILE A 284 -5.61 2.33 -0.31
C ILE A 284 -4.72 2.54 0.93
N TYR A 285 -3.39 2.49 0.78
CA TYR A 285 -2.43 2.59 1.88
C TYR A 285 -1.62 3.89 1.88
N GLY A 286 -1.88 4.83 0.97
CA GLY A 286 -1.08 6.06 0.83
C GLY A 286 -1.08 7.00 2.04
N ASP A 287 -1.96 6.78 3.02
CA ASP A 287 -1.97 7.50 4.31
C ASP A 287 -1.25 6.71 5.44
N LEU A 288 -0.78 5.47 5.19
CA LEU A 288 -0.19 4.58 6.19
C LEU A 288 1.34 4.47 6.03
N TYR A 289 2.08 5.37 6.66
CA TYR A 289 3.55 5.35 6.68
C TYR A 289 4.10 5.77 8.05
N PHE A 290 5.27 5.25 8.43
CA PHE A 290 5.87 5.48 9.75
C PHE A 290 6.78 6.71 9.79
N ASP A 291 7.63 6.90 8.76
CA ASP A 291 8.65 7.94 8.69
C ASP A 291 8.75 8.53 7.26
N GLY A 292 9.19 9.79 7.12
CA GLY A 292 9.47 10.46 5.84
C GLY A 292 8.40 11.46 5.36
N GLU A 293 8.72 12.20 4.29
CA GLU A 293 7.69 12.91 3.53
C GLU A 293 6.81 11.88 2.82
N LYS A 294 5.49 12.09 2.87
CA LYS A 294 4.49 11.28 2.16
C LYS A 294 4.97 11.03 0.73
N GLY A 295 4.93 9.79 0.22
CA GLY A 295 5.32 9.49 -1.16
C GLY A 295 4.68 10.52 -2.09
N LEU A 296 5.50 11.43 -2.64
CA LEU A 296 5.10 12.81 -2.95
C LEU A 296 4.15 12.92 -4.15
N ARG A 297 3.86 11.81 -4.82
CA ARG A 297 3.03 11.76 -6.02
C ARG A 297 2.06 10.60 -5.94
N ARG A 298 0.83 10.93 -5.57
CA ARG A 298 -0.36 10.17 -5.97
C ARG A 298 -0.57 10.43 -7.45
N PHE A 299 -0.93 9.41 -8.20
CA PHE A 299 -1.61 9.68 -9.44
C PHE A 299 -2.94 10.34 -9.06
N VAL A 300 -3.26 11.49 -9.63
CA VAL A 300 -4.68 11.83 -9.69
C VAL A 300 -5.26 10.69 -10.53
N ILE A 301 -6.24 9.93 -10.01
CA ILE A 301 -6.99 8.98 -10.84
C ILE A 301 -7.54 9.80 -12.00
N LEU A 302 -6.82 9.73 -13.11
CA LEU A 302 -7.11 10.43 -14.33
C LEU A 302 -7.67 9.35 -15.22
N ILE A 303 -8.98 9.13 -15.09
CA ILE A 303 -9.78 8.72 -16.25
C ILE A 303 -9.80 9.94 -17.19
N ARG A 304 -8.64 10.33 -17.71
CA ARG A 304 -8.55 11.20 -18.88
C ARG A 304 -8.56 10.25 -20.06
N LYS A 305 -9.67 10.26 -20.80
CA LYS A 305 -9.56 10.07 -22.23
C LYS A 305 -8.60 11.18 -22.68
N VAL A 306 -7.37 10.82 -23.04
CA VAL A 306 -6.44 11.78 -23.64
C VAL A 306 -7.14 12.24 -24.92
N GLY A 307 -7.43 13.53 -24.97
CA GLY A 307 -8.16 14.21 -26.02
C GLY A 307 -7.84 15.69 -25.95
#